data_AF-A0A6A2WG41-F1
#
_entry.id   AF-A0A6A2WG41-F1
#
_cell.length_a   1.000
_cell.length_b   1.000
_cell.length_c   1.000
_cell.angle_alpha   90.00
_cell.angle_beta   90.00
_cell.angle_gamma   90.00
#
_symmetry.space_group_name_H-M   'P 1'
#
loop_
_entity.id
_entity.type
_entity.pdbx_description
1 polymer ?
#
loop_
_entity_poly.entity_id
_entity_poly.type
_entity_poly.pdbx_seq_one_letter_code
_entity_poly.pdbx_strand_id
1 'polypeptide(L)'
;MKKPEVLLLKCFPSQFQATTMMAILDLLSNHSPDDEYLGEKSKSAWADDLVIKEAFGKFKGRLIELEGIIDETNANEDLKNMNGAGIVPYEFLKPFSEPGFTGMGVPYSISI
;
A
#
# COMPACT_ATOMS: atom_id res chain seq x y z
N MET A 1 -5.37 -21.25 -38.74
CA MET A 1 -4.49 -20.67 -37.71
C MET A 1 -5.11 -20.90 -36.35
N LYS A 2 -4.36 -21.45 -35.39
CA LYS A 2 -4.79 -21.48 -33.98
C LYS A 2 -4.74 -20.04 -33.45
N LYS A 3 -5.80 -19.59 -32.79
CA LYS A 3 -5.91 -18.27 -32.11
C LYS A 3 -5.60 -18.47 -30.62
N PRO A 4 -4.32 -18.52 -30.21
CA PRO A 4 -3.93 -18.86 -28.84
C PRO A 4 -4.54 -17.92 -27.81
N GLU A 5 -4.69 -16.63 -28.13
CA GLU A 5 -5.31 -15.62 -27.29
C GLU A 5 -6.78 -15.93 -27.00
N VAL A 6 -7.54 -16.41 -27.99
CA VAL A 6 -8.94 -16.80 -27.81
C VAL A 6 -9.05 -18.05 -26.94
N LEU A 7 -8.11 -18.99 -27.08
CA LEU A 7 -8.08 -20.18 -26.23
C LEU A 7 -7.75 -19.81 -24.78
N LEU A 8 -6.78 -18.92 -24.57
CA LEU A 8 -6.40 -18.43 -23.25
C LEU A 8 -7.57 -17.68 -22.57
N LEU A 9 -8.27 -16.79 -23.29
CA LEU A 9 -9.43 -16.07 -22.76
C LEU A 9 -10.57 -17.02 -22.34
N LYS A 10 -10.70 -18.19 -22.97
CA LYS A 10 -11.67 -19.21 -22.54
C LYS A 10 -11.30 -19.91 -21.24
N CYS A 11 -10.04 -19.83 -20.80
CA CYS A 11 -9.57 -20.36 -19.52
C CYS A 11 -9.71 -19.35 -18.37
N PHE A 12 -9.87 -18.06 -18.69
CA PHE A 12 -10.07 -16.99 -17.71
C PHE A 12 -11.54 -16.84 -17.31
N PRO A 13 -11.84 -16.07 -16.24
CA PRO A 13 -13.21 -15.73 -15.89
C PRO A 13 -13.97 -15.13 -17.07
N SER A 14 -15.29 -15.36 -17.11
CA SER A 14 -16.15 -14.67 -18.07
C SER A 14 -16.05 -13.15 -17.89
N GLN A 15 -16.37 -12.38 -18.93
CA GLN A 15 -16.32 -10.92 -18.84
C GLN A 15 -17.15 -10.38 -17.66
N PHE A 16 -18.31 -10.98 -17.38
CA PHE A 16 -19.13 -10.60 -16.23
C PHE A 16 -18.41 -10.85 -14.91
N GLN A 17 -17.84 -12.05 -14.72
CA GLN A 17 -17.09 -12.39 -13.50
C GLN A 17 -15.85 -11.50 -13.32
N ALA A 18 -15.11 -11.23 -14.40
CA ALA A 18 -13.95 -10.36 -14.38
C ALA A 18 -14.34 -8.93 -13.96
N THR A 19 -15.42 -8.37 -14.54
CA THR A 19 -15.92 -7.04 -14.15
C THR A 19 -16.38 -7.00 -12.70
N THR A 20 -17.06 -8.03 -12.20
CA THR A 20 -17.43 -8.11 -10.78
C THR A 20 -16.21 -8.12 -9.88
N MET A 21 -15.18 -8.93 -10.20
CA MET A 21 -13.95 -8.98 -9.42
C MET A 21 -13.17 -7.66 -9.47
N MET A 22 -13.12 -6.99 -10.63
CA MET A 22 -12.47 -5.68 -10.73
C MET A 22 -13.13 -4.65 -9.83
N ALA A 23 -14.48 -4.58 -9.79
CA ALA A 23 -15.19 -3.66 -8.91
C ALA A 23 -14.97 -3.96 -7.42
N ILE A 24 -14.87 -5.25 -7.05
CA ILE A 24 -14.57 -5.66 -5.67
C ILE A 24 -13.13 -5.27 -5.31
N LEU A 25 -12.16 -5.56 -6.17
CA LEU A 25 -10.75 -5.21 -5.91
C LEU A 25 -10.56 -3.70 -5.83
N ASP A 26 -11.22 -2.93 -6.69
CA ASP A 26 -11.19 -1.46 -6.65
C ASP A 26 -11.69 -0.92 -5.31
N LEU A 27 -12.82 -1.46 -4.81
CA LEU A 27 -13.38 -1.09 -3.51
C LEU A 27 -12.45 -1.46 -2.35
N LEU A 28 -11.93 -2.70 -2.34
CA LEU A 28 -11.10 -3.22 -1.24
C LEU A 28 -9.69 -2.63 -1.22
N SER A 29 -9.21 -2.07 -2.33
CA SER A 29 -7.87 -1.50 -2.45
C SER A 29 -7.84 0.01 -2.25
N ASN A 30 -8.97 0.60 -1.85
CA ASN A 30 -9.14 2.05 -1.74
C ASN A 30 -8.99 2.50 -0.29
N HIS A 31 -8.08 3.44 -0.04
CA HIS A 31 -7.92 4.07 1.26
C HIS A 31 -9.03 5.10 1.51
N SER A 32 -9.72 4.95 2.65
CA SER A 32 -10.74 5.89 3.09
C SER A 32 -10.11 7.23 3.50
N PRO A 33 -10.78 8.37 3.26
CA PRO A 33 -10.37 9.66 3.84
C PRO A 33 -10.27 9.66 5.37
N ASP A 34 -10.97 8.73 6.02
CA ASP A 34 -11.00 8.58 7.47
C ASP A 34 -9.99 7.53 7.99
N ASP A 35 -9.19 6.90 7.12
CA ASP A 35 -8.18 5.94 7.55
C ASP A 35 -7.13 6.60 8.48
N GLU A 36 -6.70 5.84 9.48
CA GLU A 36 -5.59 6.20 10.35
C GLU A 36 -4.40 5.29 10.06
N TYR A 37 -3.26 5.89 9.73
CA TYR A 37 -2.07 5.14 9.39
C TYR A 37 -1.18 4.86 10.60
N LEU A 38 -0.36 3.82 10.46
CA LEU A 38 0.57 3.41 11.50
C LEU A 38 1.49 4.57 11.90
N GLY A 39 1.45 4.97 13.17
CA GLY A 39 2.32 6.03 13.71
C GLY A 39 1.99 7.45 13.23
N GLU A 40 0.89 7.65 12.50
CA GLU A 40 0.49 8.96 11.99
C GLU A 40 -0.04 9.87 13.11
N LYS A 41 -1.07 9.39 13.82
CA LYS A 41 -1.79 10.09 14.88
C LYS A 41 -1.57 9.42 16.22
N SER A 42 -1.20 10.20 17.24
CA SER A 42 -1.16 9.75 18.63
C SER A 42 -2.55 9.89 19.24
N LYS A 43 -2.93 8.95 20.11
CA LYS A 43 -4.15 9.11 20.93
C LYS A 43 -3.95 10.21 21.96
N SER A 44 -5.00 10.97 22.26
CA SER A 44 -4.96 12.07 23.25
C SER A 44 -4.50 11.59 24.62
N ALA A 45 -5.02 10.43 25.08
CA ALA A 45 -4.64 9.82 26.35
C ALA A 45 -3.14 9.47 26.47
N TRP A 46 -2.43 9.32 25.35
CA TRP A 46 -0.98 9.06 25.33
C TRP A 46 -0.16 10.34 25.40
N ALA A 47 -0.75 11.48 25.02
CA ALA A 47 -0.05 12.76 24.98
C ALA A 47 0.16 13.37 26.38
N ASP A 48 -0.64 12.95 27.35
CA ASP A 48 -0.57 13.41 28.75
C ASP A 48 0.60 12.76 29.51
N ASP A 49 1.06 11.58 29.06
CA ASP A 49 2.24 10.92 29.60
C ASP A 49 3.47 11.24 28.73
N LEU A 50 4.44 11.94 29.31
CA LEU A 50 5.65 12.37 28.60
C LEU A 50 6.47 11.19 28.06
N VAL A 51 6.51 10.05 28.76
CA VAL A 51 7.27 8.87 28.35
C VAL A 51 6.59 8.22 27.14
N ILE A 52 5.27 8.07 27.18
CA ILE A 52 4.51 7.49 26.06
C ILE A 52 4.60 8.41 24.84
N LYS A 53 4.45 9.72 25.02
CA LYS A 53 4.57 10.72 23.96
C LYS A 53 5.94 10.67 23.28
N GLU A 54 7.03 10.59 24.07
CA GLU A 54 8.38 10.50 23.53
C GLU A 54 8.61 9.18 22.78
N ALA A 55 8.12 8.06 23.32
CA ALA A 55 8.21 6.75 22.68
C ALA A 55 7.45 6.72 21.34
N PHE A 56 6.25 7.30 21.28
CA PHE A 56 5.49 7.42 20.04
C PHE A 56 6.20 8.32 19.02
N GLY A 57 6.80 9.44 19.48
CA GLY A 57 7.61 10.30 18.62
C GLY A 57 8.80 9.57 17.99
N LYS A 58 9.51 8.76 18.78
CA LYS A 58 10.59 7.89 18.27
C LYS A 58 10.06 6.88 17.25
N PHE A 59 8.94 6.22 17.56
CA PHE A 59 8.30 5.27 16.64
C PHE A 59 7.94 5.91 15.30
N LYS A 60 7.26 7.07 15.31
CA LYS A 60 6.94 7.84 14.10
C LYS A 60 8.19 8.22 13.31
N GLY A 61 9.25 8.68 13.99
CA GLY A 61 10.53 9.01 13.36
C GLY A 61 11.14 7.81 12.62
N ARG A 62 11.12 6.62 13.22
CA ARG A 62 11.61 5.39 12.60
C ARG A 62 10.80 4.98 11.36
N LEU A 63 9.50 5.25 11.32
CA LEU A 63 8.66 4.99 10.14
C LEU A 63 8.99 5.94 9.00
N ILE A 64 9.25 7.22 9.28
CA ILE A 64 9.70 8.19 8.26
C ILE A 64 11.05 7.78 7.69
N GLU A 65 11.99 7.33 8.54
CA GLU A 65 13.26 6.77 8.06
C GLU A 65 13.06 5.54 7.18
N LEU A 66 12.12 4.65 7.54
CA LEU A 66 11.78 3.47 6.73
C LEU A 66 11.25 3.84 5.35
N GLU A 67 10.39 4.86 5.26
CA GLU A 67 9.89 5.37 3.99
C GLU A 67 11.03 5.81 3.06
N GLY A 68 12.00 6.55 3.60
CA GLY A 68 13.20 6.94 2.86
C GLY A 68 14.05 5.75 2.40
N ILE A 69 14.18 4.71 3.22
CA ILE A 69 14.86 3.46 2.83
C ILE A 69 14.13 2.78 1.66
N ILE A 70 12.80 2.77 1.67
CA ILE A 70 11.99 2.22 0.57
C ILE A 70 12.23 3.02 -0.71
N ASP A 71 12.27 4.36 -0.63
CA ASP A 71 12.57 5.24 -1.76
C ASP A 71 13.96 4.97 -2.35
N GLU A 72 14.99 4.91 -1.51
CA GLU A 72 16.35 4.59 -1.93
C GLU A 72 16.44 3.20 -2.57
N THR A 73 15.71 2.23 -2.02
CA THR A 73 15.67 0.86 -2.53
C THR A 73 14.99 0.80 -3.90
N ASN A 74 13.88 1.51 -4.08
CA ASN A 74 13.19 1.61 -5.37
C ASN A 74 13.97 2.42 -6.41
N ALA A 75 14.88 3.32 -5.99
CA ALA A 75 15.75 4.06 -6.88
C ALA A 75 17.01 3.27 -7.30
N ASN A 76 17.31 2.16 -6.63
CA ASN A 76 18.49 1.36 -6.92
C ASN A 76 18.26 0.44 -8.14
N GLU A 77 18.90 0.78 -9.27
CA GLU A 77 18.79 0.04 -10.54
C GLU A 77 19.31 -1.41 -10.49
N ASP A 78 20.17 -1.74 -9.51
CA ASP A 78 20.64 -3.10 -9.30
C ASP A 78 19.53 -4.01 -8.72
N LEU A 79 18.50 -3.42 -8.09
CA LEU A 79 17.37 -4.11 -7.46
C LEU A 79 16.15 -4.18 -8.39
N LYS A 80 16.29 -4.91 -9.48
CA LYS A 80 15.30 -4.99 -10.57
C LYS A 80 13.92 -5.54 -10.17
N ASN A 81 13.83 -6.22 -9.03
CA ASN A 81 12.56 -6.69 -8.47
C ASN A 81 11.78 -5.60 -7.72
N MET A 82 12.42 -4.45 -7.43
CA MET A 82 11.83 -3.33 -6.69
C MET A 82 11.27 -2.26 -7.63
N ASN A 83 11.99 -1.97 -8.71
CA ASN A 83 11.56 -1.01 -9.74
C ASN A 83 12.28 -1.36 -11.06
N GLY A 84 11.53 -1.71 -12.10
CA GLY A 84 12.09 -2.27 -13.32
C GLY A 84 11.13 -2.24 -14.51
N ALA A 85 11.56 -2.73 -15.68
CA ALA A 85 10.75 -2.68 -16.89
C ALA A 85 9.42 -3.44 -16.71
N GLY A 86 8.31 -2.70 -16.66
CA GLY A 86 6.97 -3.24 -16.44
C GLY A 86 6.63 -3.56 -14.98
N ILE A 87 7.50 -3.21 -14.03
CA ILE A 87 7.30 -3.37 -12.59
C ILE A 87 7.18 -1.96 -11.99
N VAL A 88 6.03 -1.66 -11.40
CA VAL A 88 5.83 -0.42 -10.64
C VAL A 88 6.68 -0.43 -9.36
N PRO A 89 7.15 0.73 -8.86
CA PRO A 89 7.88 0.79 -7.60
C PRO A 89 7.13 0.08 -6.47
N TYR A 90 7.86 -0.67 -5.65
CA TYR A 90 7.25 -1.38 -4.53
C TYR A 90 7.07 -0.44 -3.34
N GLU A 91 5.85 0.07 -3.15
CA GLU A 91 5.54 1.09 -2.14
C GLU A 91 4.51 0.64 -1.08
N PHE A 92 4.01 -0.59 -1.16
CA PHE A 92 2.96 -1.11 -0.27
C PHE A 92 3.30 -1.07 1.23
N LEU A 93 4.58 -0.93 1.60
CA LEU A 93 5.04 -0.85 2.98
C LEU A 93 5.46 0.57 3.39
N LYS A 94 5.23 1.57 2.55
CA LYS A 94 5.34 2.97 3.00
C LYS A 94 4.26 3.22 4.06
N PRO A 95 4.61 3.85 5.19
CA PRO A 95 3.74 3.94 6.34
C PRO A 95 2.48 4.77 6.08
N PHE A 96 2.60 5.84 5.30
CA PHE A 96 1.53 6.82 5.09
C PHE A 96 1.04 6.82 3.65
N SER A 97 -0.18 7.32 3.44
CA SER A 97 -0.80 7.40 2.12
C SER A 97 -1.91 8.44 2.11
N GLU A 98 -2.24 8.91 0.91
CA GLU A 98 -3.41 9.74 0.68
C GLU A 98 -4.64 8.84 0.44
N PRO A 99 -5.87 9.38 0.58
CA PRO A 99 -7.08 8.63 0.27
C PRO A 99 -7.12 8.19 -1.20
N GLY A 100 -7.72 7.03 -1.48
CA GLY A 100 -7.83 6.48 -2.82
C GLY A 100 -7.02 5.21 -3.08
N PHE A 101 -6.92 4.83 -4.35
CA PHE A 101 -6.10 3.72 -4.81
C PHE A 101 -4.68 4.20 -5.10
N THR A 102 -3.77 4.04 -4.13
CA THR A 102 -2.44 4.65 -4.16
C THR A 102 -1.29 3.64 -4.27
N GLY A 103 -1.53 2.37 -3.92
CA GLY A 103 -0.47 1.34 -3.90
C GLY A 103 0.54 1.50 -2.75
N MET A 104 0.20 2.29 -1.73
CA MET A 104 1.04 2.56 -0.57
C MET A 104 0.19 2.89 0.67
N GLY A 105 0.80 2.88 1.86
CA GLY A 105 0.13 3.16 3.12
C GLY A 105 -0.14 1.90 3.94
N VAL A 106 0.17 1.96 5.23
CA VAL A 106 -0.09 0.87 6.17
C VAL A 106 -1.11 1.35 7.21
N PRO A 107 -2.40 0.97 7.06
CA PRO A 107 -3.42 1.30 8.04
C PRO A 107 -3.08 0.72 9.42
N TYR A 108 -3.54 1.39 10.47
CA TYR A 108 -3.32 0.95 11.86
C TYR A 108 -4.04 -0.37 12.18
N SER A 109 -5.08 -0.73 11.43
CA SER A 109 -5.90 -1.91 11.65
C SER A 109 -6.43 -2.48 10.34
N ILE A 110 -7.10 -3.64 10.40
CA ILE A 110 -7.86 -4.18 9.25
C ILE A 110 -9.16 -3.38 9.15
N SER A 111 -9.17 -2.32 8.33
CA SER A 111 -10.30 -1.40 8.16
C SER A 111 -11.17 -1.68 6.92
N ILE A 112 -10.76 -2.63 6.06
CA ILE A 112 -11.47 -3.06 4.84
C ILE A 112 -11.36 -4.57 4.63
#